data_AF-G4T199-F1
#
_entry.id   AF-G4T199-F1
#
_cell.length_a   1.000
_cell.length_b   1.000
_cell.length_c   1.000
_cell.angle_alpha   90.00
_cell.angle_beta   90.00
_cell.angle_gamma   90.00
#
_symmetry.space_group_name_H-M   'P 1'
#
loop_
_entity.id
_entity.type
_entity.pdbx_description
1 polymer ?
#
loop_
_entity_poly.entity_id
_entity_poly.type
_entity_poly.pdbx_seq_one_letter_code
_entity_poly.pdbx_strand_id
1 'polypeptide(L)'
;MPFVDAAEPVEKEAQASAQTKISPSGEPEDKAVLLDVLSRFESELREQLKNALAELKQRIEQGPPFQLEERQKRIARLEILLNDPDADLPEQYRRVVEAYRVELDYAKTIDAYRALLKTDGNERLVDFLSIGRLALYYQTLNGRESGIWLNDSRRWQRLSGEGNEAITQGLRTARKLEPPQLIELPLPGPRKP
;
A
#
# COMPACT_ATOMS: atom_id res chain seq x y z
N MET A 1 55.32 -60.36 -45.94
CA MET A 1 56.17 -60.00 -47.11
C MET A 1 55.24 -59.53 -48.22
N PRO A 2 55.40 -58.35 -48.87
CA PRO A 2 55.83 -56.99 -48.49
C PRO A 2 54.58 -56.06 -48.28
N PHE A 3 54.55 -54.81 -47.77
CA PHE A 3 55.29 -53.54 -47.95
C PHE A 3 55.05 -52.82 -49.30
N VAL A 4 54.15 -51.81 -49.32
CA VAL A 4 54.37 -50.46 -49.89
C VAL A 4 53.43 -49.47 -49.17
N ASP A 5 54.06 -48.42 -48.67
CA ASP A 5 53.57 -47.21 -48.01
C ASP A 5 53.47 -46.06 -49.03
N ALA A 6 52.47 -45.19 -48.90
CA ALA A 6 52.49 -43.80 -49.38
C ALA A 6 51.29 -43.05 -48.77
N ALA A 7 51.55 -42.35 -47.67
CA ALA A 7 50.75 -41.25 -47.16
C ALA A 7 51.00 -39.95 -47.95
N GLU A 8 49.96 -39.13 -48.14
CA GLU A 8 49.91 -37.65 -47.93
C GLU A 8 48.67 -37.01 -48.62
N PRO A 9 48.18 -35.80 -48.23
CA PRO A 9 48.42 -35.05 -46.98
C PRO A 9 47.13 -34.56 -46.29
N VAL A 10 47.34 -34.01 -45.09
CA VAL A 10 46.40 -33.27 -44.24
C VAL A 10 46.37 -31.79 -44.66
N GLU A 11 45.19 -31.20 -44.87
CA GLU A 11 45.01 -29.74 -44.84
C GLU A 11 43.90 -29.34 -43.85
N LYS A 12 44.27 -28.40 -42.99
CA LYS A 12 43.57 -27.79 -41.85
C LYS A 12 42.31 -27.02 -42.24
N GLU A 13 41.33 -26.96 -41.33
CA GLU A 13 40.83 -25.73 -40.67
C GLU A 13 39.64 -26.09 -39.76
N ALA A 14 39.80 -25.97 -38.43
CA ALA A 14 39.33 -24.82 -37.64
C ALA A 14 37.79 -24.70 -37.64
N GLN A 15 37.14 -25.22 -36.60
CA GLN A 15 36.65 -24.45 -35.44
C GLN A 15 35.39 -23.62 -35.68
N ALA A 16 34.58 -23.60 -34.62
CA ALA A 16 33.58 -22.60 -34.25
C ALA A 16 32.20 -22.72 -34.88
N SER A 17 31.31 -23.37 -34.10
CA SER A 17 30.10 -22.74 -33.59
C SER A 17 29.56 -21.60 -34.45
N ALA A 18 28.68 -21.93 -35.39
CA ALA A 18 27.78 -20.96 -35.97
C ALA A 18 26.83 -20.49 -34.85
N GLN A 19 27.28 -19.45 -34.14
CA GLN A 19 26.40 -18.53 -33.44
C GLN A 19 25.35 -18.09 -34.44
N THR A 20 24.12 -18.57 -34.25
CA THR A 20 22.93 -17.98 -34.85
C THR A 20 22.89 -16.52 -34.40
N LYS A 21 23.48 -15.65 -35.23
CA LYS A 21 23.25 -14.21 -35.20
C LYS A 21 21.78 -14.02 -35.52
N ILE A 22 20.97 -13.91 -34.47
CA ILE A 22 19.67 -13.25 -34.58
C ILE A 22 20.00 -11.76 -34.64
N SER A 23 20.34 -11.28 -35.84
CA SER A 23 20.29 -9.85 -36.13
C SER A 23 18.82 -9.45 -36.17
N PRO A 24 18.37 -8.41 -35.44
CA PRO A 24 17.03 -7.88 -35.63
C PRO A 24 17.01 -7.11 -36.96
N SER A 25 16.34 -7.68 -37.95
CA SER A 25 16.10 -7.09 -39.27
C SER A 25 14.81 -6.24 -39.25
N GLY A 26 14.83 -5.12 -38.53
CA GLY A 26 13.77 -4.10 -38.54
C GLY A 26 14.39 -2.72 -38.69
N GLU A 27 13.85 -1.91 -39.59
CA GLU A 27 14.39 -0.62 -40.03
C GLU A 27 14.31 0.46 -38.91
N PRO A 28 15.09 1.56 -38.99
CA PRO A 28 15.05 2.64 -37.99
C PRO A 28 13.64 3.24 -37.78
N GLU A 29 12.76 3.15 -38.78
CA GLU A 29 11.36 3.58 -38.69
C GLU A 29 10.55 2.72 -37.71
N ASP A 30 10.70 1.39 -37.73
CA ASP A 30 10.01 0.47 -36.81
C ASP A 30 10.41 0.72 -35.35
N LYS A 31 11.69 1.02 -35.11
CA LYS A 31 12.20 1.34 -33.76
C LYS A 31 11.65 2.68 -33.27
N ALA A 32 11.57 3.69 -34.13
CA ALA A 32 11.00 4.99 -33.79
C ALA A 32 9.52 4.87 -33.41
N VAL A 33 8.75 4.08 -34.18
CA VAL A 33 7.34 3.79 -33.89
C VAL A 33 7.20 3.05 -32.55
N LEU A 34 8.05 2.05 -32.27
CA LEU A 34 8.01 1.34 -30.99
C LEU A 34 8.31 2.26 -29.79
N LEU A 35 9.31 3.12 -29.89
CA LEU A 35 9.66 4.09 -28.83
C LEU A 35 8.53 5.08 -28.56
N ASP A 36 7.85 5.54 -29.60
CA ASP A 36 6.69 6.44 -29.49
C ASP A 36 5.50 5.74 -28.81
N VAL A 37 5.21 4.49 -29.18
CA VAL A 37 4.19 3.66 -28.50
C VAL A 37 4.52 3.46 -27.02
N LEU A 38 5.77 3.11 -26.69
CA LEU A 38 6.20 2.94 -25.30
C LEU A 38 6.08 4.25 -24.52
N SER A 39 6.50 5.37 -25.09
CA SER A 39 6.44 6.69 -24.44
C SER A 39 4.99 7.11 -24.14
N ARG A 40 4.05 6.83 -25.05
CA ARG A 40 2.61 7.05 -24.82
C ARG A 40 2.09 6.18 -23.69
N PHE A 41 2.40 4.89 -23.70
CA PHE A 41 1.97 3.97 -22.65
C PHE A 41 2.53 4.35 -21.27
N GLU A 42 3.81 4.74 -21.20
CA GLU A 42 4.41 5.21 -19.94
C GLU A 42 3.70 6.46 -19.42
N SER A 43 3.38 7.40 -20.30
CA SER A 43 2.65 8.62 -19.94
C SER A 43 1.24 8.31 -19.43
N GLU A 44 0.52 7.42 -20.12
CA GLU A 44 -0.80 6.94 -19.70
C GLU A 44 -0.73 6.25 -18.33
N LEU A 45 0.24 5.35 -18.12
CA LEU A 45 0.42 4.68 -16.84
C LEU A 45 0.74 5.66 -15.70
N ARG A 46 1.61 6.64 -15.93
CA ARG A 46 1.93 7.67 -14.93
C ARG A 46 0.67 8.43 -14.52
N GLU A 47 -0.19 8.77 -15.48
CA GLU A 47 -1.48 9.41 -15.20
C GLU A 47 -2.40 8.50 -14.37
N GLN A 48 -2.49 7.21 -14.74
CA GLN A 48 -3.28 6.24 -13.96
C GLN A 48 -2.77 6.09 -12.53
N LEU A 49 -1.45 6.12 -12.30
CA LEU A 49 -0.87 6.06 -10.96
C LEU A 49 -1.23 7.30 -10.11
N LYS A 50 -1.24 8.49 -10.73
CA LYS A 50 -1.67 9.73 -10.05
C LYS A 50 -3.15 9.66 -9.66
N ASN A 51 -4.01 9.18 -10.56
CA ASN A 51 -5.43 8.97 -10.28
C ASN A 51 -5.64 7.96 -9.14
N ALA A 52 -4.94 6.83 -9.16
CA ALA A 52 -4.99 5.84 -8.08
C ALA A 52 -4.56 6.44 -6.73
N LEU A 53 -3.50 7.25 -6.69
CA LEU A 53 -3.09 7.92 -5.46
C LEU A 53 -4.14 8.92 -4.97
N ALA A 54 -4.76 9.69 -5.88
CA ALA A 54 -5.83 10.63 -5.55
C ALA A 54 -7.05 9.92 -4.94
N GLU A 55 -7.47 8.80 -5.52
CA GLU A 55 -8.55 7.99 -4.95
C GLU A 55 -8.19 7.42 -3.58
N LEU A 56 -6.95 6.96 -3.40
CA LEU A 56 -6.49 6.46 -2.10
C LEU A 56 -6.59 7.55 -1.04
N LYS A 57 -6.12 8.76 -1.36
CA LYS A 57 -6.24 9.94 -0.50
C LYS A 57 -7.70 10.25 -0.15
N GLN A 58 -8.59 10.28 -1.15
CA GLN A 58 -10.02 10.49 -0.94
C GLN A 58 -10.63 9.43 0.00
N ARG A 59 -10.27 8.15 -0.18
CA ARG A 59 -10.75 7.05 0.69
C ARG A 59 -10.21 7.13 2.12
N ILE A 60 -9.01 7.70 2.31
CA ILE A 60 -8.46 7.97 3.65
C ILE A 60 -9.25 9.10 4.29
N GLU A 61 -9.43 10.21 3.56
CA GLU A 61 -10.16 11.39 4.03
C GLU A 61 -11.61 11.07 4.38
N GLN A 62 -12.30 10.27 3.57
CA GLN A 62 -13.70 9.86 3.80
C GLN A 62 -13.86 8.76 4.86
N GLY A 63 -12.77 8.16 5.34
CA GLY A 63 -12.81 7.10 6.34
C GLY A 63 -12.68 7.59 7.78
N PRO A 64 -12.68 6.65 8.75
CA PRO A 64 -12.33 6.96 10.13
C PRO A 64 -10.90 7.52 10.24
N PRO A 65 -10.66 8.56 11.05
CA PRO A 65 -9.40 9.29 11.11
C PRO A 65 -8.36 8.59 12.00
N PHE A 66 -8.08 7.31 11.75
CA PHE A 66 -7.05 6.58 12.47
C PHE A 66 -5.69 6.76 11.80
N GLN A 67 -4.64 6.85 12.63
CA GLN A 67 -3.24 7.00 12.19
C GLN A 67 -3.07 8.04 11.07
N LEU A 68 -3.87 9.12 11.12
CA LEU A 68 -4.09 10.00 9.99
C LEU A 68 -2.80 10.71 9.56
N GLU A 69 -2.00 11.13 10.52
CA GLU A 69 -0.73 11.81 10.29
C GLU A 69 0.24 10.95 9.46
N GLU A 70 0.46 9.69 9.86
CA GLU A 70 1.38 8.78 9.17
C GLU A 70 0.87 8.42 7.77
N ARG A 71 -0.44 8.29 7.60
CA ARG A 71 -1.08 8.04 6.31
C ARG A 71 -0.93 9.24 5.39
N GLN A 72 -1.16 10.46 5.89
CA GLN A 72 -0.95 11.70 5.14
C GLN A 72 0.52 11.90 4.74
N LYS A 73 1.47 11.64 5.64
CA LYS A 73 2.91 11.66 5.31
C LYS A 73 3.28 10.65 4.22
N ARG A 74 2.62 9.48 4.18
CA ARG A 74 2.82 8.51 3.09
C ARG A 74 2.28 9.03 1.76
N ILE A 75 1.07 9.59 1.75
CA ILE A 75 0.49 10.20 0.54
C ILE A 75 1.37 11.33 0.02
N ALA A 76 1.81 12.26 0.88
CA ALA A 76 2.67 13.37 0.48
C ALA A 76 3.99 12.90 -0.16
N ARG A 77 4.62 11.85 0.41
CA ARG A 77 5.83 11.26 -0.18
C ARG A 77 5.59 10.64 -1.56
N LEU A 78 4.43 10.02 -1.77
CA LEU A 78 4.06 9.46 -3.07
C LEU A 78 3.70 10.56 -4.08
N GLU A 79 3.05 11.64 -3.65
CA GLU A 79 2.76 12.81 -4.50
C GLU A 79 4.06 13.43 -5.01
N ILE A 80 5.10 13.52 -4.18
CA ILE A 80 6.44 13.96 -4.60
C ILE A 80 7.03 12.98 -5.63
N LEU A 81 7.04 11.68 -5.32
CA LEU A 81 7.62 10.64 -6.20
C LEU A 81 6.94 10.58 -7.58
N LEU A 82 5.62 10.74 -7.65
CA LEU A 82 4.86 10.68 -8.91
C LEU A 82 5.00 11.94 -9.77
N ASN A 83 5.47 13.05 -9.19
CA ASN A 83 5.73 14.30 -9.91
C ASN A 83 7.22 14.51 -10.21
N ASP A 84 8.08 13.64 -9.70
CA ASP A 84 9.51 13.63 -10.01
C ASP A 84 9.74 13.15 -11.45
N PRO A 85 10.29 14.00 -12.35
CA PRO A 85 10.58 13.62 -13.73
C PRO A 85 11.70 12.56 -13.84
N ASP A 86 12.58 12.46 -12.84
CA ASP A 86 13.73 11.55 -12.85
C ASP A 86 13.38 10.18 -12.24
N ALA A 87 12.15 10.02 -11.72
CA ALA A 87 11.72 8.78 -11.09
C ALA A 87 11.28 7.70 -12.10
N ASP A 88 11.85 6.51 -11.92
CA ASP A 88 11.57 5.31 -12.69
C ASP A 88 10.11 4.85 -12.52
N LEU A 89 9.43 4.59 -13.65
CA LEU A 89 8.03 4.14 -13.65
C LEU A 89 7.80 2.84 -12.84
N PRO A 90 8.68 1.80 -12.90
CA PRO A 90 8.54 0.62 -12.05
C PRO A 90 8.59 0.92 -10.54
N GLU A 91 9.41 1.90 -10.12
CA GLU A 91 9.44 2.31 -8.72
C GLU A 91 8.12 2.99 -8.34
N GLN A 92 7.65 3.95 -9.14
CA GLN A 92 6.37 4.63 -8.93
C GLN A 92 5.23 3.62 -8.77
N TYR A 93 5.11 2.66 -9.69
CA TYR A 93 4.11 1.60 -9.63
C TYR A 93 4.21 0.80 -8.33
N ARG A 94 5.40 0.29 -8.00
CA ARG A 94 5.63 -0.53 -6.81
C ARG A 94 5.20 0.22 -5.55
N ARG A 95 5.58 1.49 -5.42
CA ARG A 95 5.31 2.31 -4.22
C ARG A 95 3.82 2.60 -4.06
N VAL A 96 3.10 2.87 -5.15
CA VAL A 96 1.64 3.04 -5.12
C VAL A 96 0.95 1.74 -4.71
N VAL A 97 1.33 0.60 -5.29
CA VAL A 97 0.77 -0.72 -4.93
C VAL A 97 1.07 -1.09 -3.48
N GLU A 98 2.29 -0.81 -2.98
CA GLU A 98 2.64 -0.99 -1.57
C GLU A 98 1.74 -0.15 -0.65
N ALA A 99 1.45 1.10 -1.01
CA ALA A 99 0.56 1.95 -0.23
C ALA A 99 -0.87 1.39 -0.15
N TYR A 100 -1.37 0.86 -1.26
CA TYR A 100 -2.66 0.16 -1.29
C TYR A 100 -2.64 -1.11 -0.45
N ARG A 101 -1.57 -1.91 -0.52
CA ARG A 101 -1.43 -3.13 0.31
C ARG A 101 -1.46 -2.78 1.80
N VAL A 102 -0.73 -1.76 2.23
CA VAL A 102 -0.77 -1.30 3.62
C VAL A 102 -2.17 -0.82 4.00
N GLU A 103 -2.85 -0.11 3.10
CA GLU A 103 -4.22 0.35 3.37
C GLU A 103 -5.23 -0.81 3.47
N LEU A 104 -5.06 -1.86 2.65
CA LEU A 104 -5.84 -3.09 2.73
C LEU A 104 -5.53 -3.88 4.01
N ASP A 105 -4.28 -3.87 4.47
CA ASP A 105 -3.90 -4.51 5.72
C ASP A 105 -4.63 -3.86 6.91
N TYR A 106 -4.78 -2.53 6.91
CA TYR A 106 -5.59 -1.86 7.92
C TYR A 106 -7.05 -2.30 7.91
N ALA A 107 -7.60 -2.87 6.84
CA ALA A 107 -8.98 -3.34 6.82
C ALA A 107 -9.21 -4.61 7.65
N LYS A 108 -8.15 -5.41 7.87
CA LYS A 108 -8.23 -6.73 8.54
C LYS A 108 -7.58 -6.76 9.93
N THR A 109 -7.03 -5.64 10.40
CA THR A 109 -6.32 -5.58 11.69
C THR A 109 -7.15 -4.95 12.79
N ILE A 110 -6.94 -5.42 14.01
CA ILE A 110 -7.33 -4.73 15.24
C ILE A 110 -6.05 -4.12 15.82
N ASP A 111 -6.06 -2.81 16.02
CA ASP A 111 -4.87 -2.08 16.45
C ASP A 111 -5.20 -1.10 17.59
N ALA A 112 -4.23 -0.86 18.46
CA ALA A 112 -4.34 0.06 19.57
C ALA A 112 -3.11 0.95 19.68
N TYR A 113 -3.35 2.26 19.72
CA TYR A 113 -2.28 3.26 19.79
C TYR A 113 -2.70 4.41 20.70
N ARG A 114 -1.72 5.16 21.19
CA ARG A 114 -1.95 6.31 22.05
C ARG A 114 -1.71 7.59 21.26
N ALA A 115 -2.66 8.51 21.28
CA ALA A 115 -2.54 9.80 20.61
C ALA A 115 -3.43 10.86 21.27
N LEU A 116 -3.25 12.11 20.86
CA LEU A 116 -4.08 13.22 21.31
C LEU A 116 -5.45 13.16 20.62
N LEU A 117 -6.50 13.11 21.43
CA LEU A 117 -7.87 13.36 21.00
C LEU A 117 -8.13 14.87 21.06
N LYS A 118 -8.43 15.46 19.92
CA LYS A 118 -8.81 16.87 19.80
C LYS A 118 -10.34 16.97 19.70
N THR A 119 -10.98 17.58 20.68
CA THR A 119 -12.43 17.80 20.73
C THR A 119 -12.72 19.17 21.32
N ASP A 120 -13.49 20.01 20.60
CA ASP A 120 -14.05 21.28 21.09
C ASP A 120 -13.06 22.14 21.90
N GLY A 121 -11.87 22.39 21.34
CA GLY A 121 -10.84 23.24 21.94
C GLY A 121 -10.01 22.60 23.06
N ASN A 122 -10.29 21.34 23.42
CA ASN A 122 -9.50 20.57 24.37
C ASN A 122 -8.72 19.46 23.67
N GLU A 123 -7.48 19.27 24.08
CA GLU A 123 -6.65 18.13 23.70
C GLU A 123 -6.41 17.25 24.91
N ARG A 124 -6.63 15.94 24.77
CA ARG A 124 -6.32 14.97 25.83
C ARG A 124 -5.70 13.72 25.25
N LEU A 125 -4.74 13.15 25.97
CA LEU A 125 -4.12 11.89 25.59
C LEU A 125 -5.09 10.73 25.87
N VAL A 126 -5.34 9.90 24.87
CA VAL A 126 -6.26 8.75 24.96
C VAL A 126 -5.65 7.52 24.29
N ASP A 127 -6.18 6.36 24.62
CA ASP A 127 -5.93 5.12 23.91
C ASP A 127 -6.99 4.97 22.81
N PHE A 128 -6.56 4.87 21.56
CA PHE A 128 -7.41 4.56 20.42
C PHE A 128 -7.45 3.06 20.16
N LEU A 129 -8.62 2.56 19.78
CA LEU A 129 -8.84 1.21 19.28
C LEU A 129 -9.37 1.32 17.85
N SER A 130 -8.64 0.80 16.88
CA SER A 130 -9.05 0.71 15.48
C SER A 130 -9.47 -0.72 15.17
N ILE A 131 -10.69 -0.90 14.69
CA ILE A 131 -11.20 -2.18 14.19
C ILE A 131 -11.30 -2.08 12.68
N GLY A 132 -10.27 -2.59 12.02
CA GLY A 132 -10.16 -2.50 10.58
C GLY A 132 -10.24 -1.03 10.10
N ARG A 133 -11.03 -0.84 9.03
CA ARG A 133 -11.54 0.46 8.57
C ARG A 133 -13.02 0.69 8.94
N LEU A 134 -13.58 -0.19 9.78
CA LEU A 134 -15.00 -0.22 10.09
C LEU A 134 -15.34 0.72 11.24
N ALA A 135 -14.56 0.67 12.31
CA ALA A 135 -14.82 1.45 13.50
C ALA A 135 -13.53 1.96 14.15
N LEU A 136 -13.64 3.14 14.74
CA LEU A 136 -12.58 3.76 15.52
C LEU A 136 -13.18 4.20 16.85
N TYR A 137 -12.51 3.84 17.93
CA TYR A 137 -12.90 4.18 19.29
C TYR A 137 -11.75 4.89 19.98
N TYR A 138 -12.08 5.65 21.02
CA TYR A 138 -11.11 6.06 22.03
C TYR A 138 -11.55 5.61 23.41
N GLN A 139 -10.59 5.53 24.32
CA GLN A 139 -10.80 5.45 25.75
C GLN A 139 -9.78 6.35 26.47
N THR A 140 -10.26 7.11 27.44
CA THR A 140 -9.41 7.89 28.35
C THR A 140 -8.47 6.99 29.14
N LEU A 141 -7.27 7.47 29.50
CA LEU A 141 -6.24 6.64 30.15
C LEU A 141 -6.67 6.06 31.51
N ASN A 142 -7.67 6.66 32.15
CA ASN A 142 -8.25 6.16 33.40
C ASN A 142 -9.41 5.17 33.17
N GLY A 143 -9.76 4.86 31.92
CA GLY A 143 -10.82 3.92 31.53
C GLY A 143 -12.24 4.44 31.70
N ARG A 144 -12.46 5.65 32.22
CA ARG A 144 -13.79 6.11 32.67
C ARG A 144 -14.70 6.60 31.55
N GLU A 145 -14.12 7.03 30.44
CA GLU A 145 -14.85 7.57 29.29
C GLU A 145 -14.30 6.95 28.00
N SER A 146 -15.19 6.38 27.20
CA SER A 146 -14.93 5.94 25.83
C SER A 146 -15.88 6.60 24.84
N GLY A 147 -15.51 6.60 23.58
CA GLY A 147 -16.36 7.10 22.50
C GLY A 147 -16.09 6.39 21.18
N ILE A 148 -17.08 6.45 20.29
CA ILE A 148 -17.04 5.92 18.93
C ILE A 148 -17.02 7.06 17.92
N TRP A 149 -16.26 6.89 16.83
CA TRP A 149 -16.26 7.82 15.72
C TRP A 149 -17.45 7.60 14.81
N LEU A 150 -18.28 8.62 14.63
CA LEU A 150 -19.37 8.63 13.65
C LEU A 150 -18.88 9.27 12.36
N ASN A 151 -18.63 8.44 11.34
CA ASN A 151 -18.02 8.89 10.09
C ASN A 151 -18.87 9.92 9.34
N ASP A 152 -20.19 9.69 9.27
CA ASP A 152 -21.12 10.54 8.52
C ASP A 152 -21.27 11.95 9.11
N SER A 153 -21.21 12.06 10.44
CA SER A 153 -21.31 13.34 11.14
C SER A 153 -19.96 13.89 11.60
N ARG A 154 -18.86 13.22 11.24
CA ARG A 154 -17.48 13.59 11.59
C ARG A 154 -17.31 13.98 13.05
N ARG A 155 -17.93 13.22 13.95
CA ARG A 155 -17.96 13.54 15.38
C ARG A 155 -17.79 12.30 16.24
N TRP A 156 -17.30 12.54 17.45
CA TRP A 156 -17.27 11.53 18.50
C TRP A 156 -18.62 11.44 19.20
N GLN A 157 -19.09 10.23 19.42
CA GLN A 157 -20.22 9.94 20.30
C GLN A 157 -19.72 9.18 21.52
N ARG A 158 -20.03 9.69 22.72
CA ARG A 158 -19.70 9.01 23.98
C ARG A 158 -20.50 7.72 24.12
N LEU A 159 -19.86 6.69 24.67
CA LEU A 159 -20.49 5.40 24.96
C LEU A 159 -20.96 5.35 26.43
N SER A 160 -21.95 4.50 26.70
CA SER A 160 -22.41 4.15 28.05
C SER A 160 -21.47 3.13 28.72
N GLY A 161 -21.73 2.78 29.98
CA GLY A 161 -20.87 1.91 30.81
C GLY A 161 -20.50 0.57 30.16
N GLU A 162 -21.47 -0.14 29.58
CA GLU A 162 -21.22 -1.42 28.88
C GLU A 162 -20.26 -1.26 27.69
N GLY A 163 -20.40 -0.16 26.94
CA GLY A 163 -19.48 0.16 25.84
C GLY A 163 -18.05 0.41 26.34
N ASN A 164 -17.87 1.02 27.51
CA ASN A 164 -16.54 1.26 28.06
C ASN A 164 -15.80 -0.05 28.38
N GLU A 165 -16.49 -1.04 28.95
CA GLU A 165 -15.90 -2.35 29.26
C GLU A 165 -15.50 -3.08 27.98
N ALA A 166 -16.36 -3.08 26.96
CA ALA A 166 -16.06 -3.69 25.66
C ALA A 166 -14.83 -3.04 24.99
N ILE A 167 -14.70 -1.71 25.04
CA ILE A 167 -13.50 -1.02 24.52
C ILE A 167 -12.25 -1.40 25.32
N THR A 168 -12.35 -1.50 26.65
CA THR A 168 -11.23 -1.92 27.51
C THR A 168 -10.72 -3.30 27.08
N GLN A 169 -11.65 -4.23 26.86
CA GLN A 169 -11.33 -5.57 26.40
C GLN A 169 -10.69 -5.56 25.00
N GLY A 170 -11.25 -4.76 24.07
CA GLY A 170 -10.70 -4.60 22.73
C GLY A 170 -9.27 -4.05 22.74
N LEU A 171 -8.99 -3.07 23.59
CA LEU A 171 -7.64 -2.51 23.76
C LEU A 171 -6.64 -3.55 24.30
N ARG A 172 -7.05 -4.39 25.27
CA ARG A 172 -6.20 -5.47 25.81
C ARG A 172 -5.89 -6.51 24.75
N THR A 173 -6.90 -6.93 23.98
CA THR A 173 -6.75 -7.87 22.87
C THR A 173 -5.84 -7.31 21.76
N ALA A 174 -6.05 -6.06 21.35
CA ALA A 174 -5.22 -5.38 20.35
C ALA A 174 -3.75 -5.30 20.76
N ARG A 175 -3.50 -5.08 22.06
CA ARG A 175 -2.17 -5.05 22.67
C ARG A 175 -1.58 -6.43 22.96
N LYS A 176 -2.30 -7.50 22.63
CA LYS A 176 -1.91 -8.91 22.88
C LYS A 176 -1.66 -9.19 24.37
N LEU A 177 -2.35 -8.48 25.25
CA LEU A 177 -2.28 -8.72 26.70
C LEU A 177 -3.12 -9.93 27.11
N GLU A 178 -4.08 -10.31 26.28
CA GLU A 178 -5.01 -11.42 26.47
C GLU A 178 -5.24 -12.15 25.14
N PRO A 179 -5.64 -13.44 25.19
CA PRO A 179 -6.00 -14.18 23.99
C PRO A 179 -7.20 -13.54 23.28
N PRO A 180 -7.30 -13.66 21.94
CA PRO A 180 -8.47 -13.22 21.21
C PRO A 180 -9.73 -13.90 21.74
N GLN A 181 -10.74 -13.10 22.06
CA GLN A 181 -12.04 -13.55 22.50
C GLN A 181 -13.14 -12.76 21.77
N LEU A 182 -14.35 -13.30 21.78
CA LEU A 182 -15.49 -12.62 21.17
C LEU A 182 -15.82 -11.36 21.98
N ILE A 183 -15.85 -10.20 21.30
CA ILE A 183 -16.15 -8.91 21.91
C ILE A 183 -17.27 -8.28 21.09
N GLU A 184 -18.34 -7.89 21.78
CA GLU A 184 -19.44 -7.15 21.17
C GLU A 184 -19.10 -5.65 21.21
N LEU A 185 -18.86 -5.07 20.04
CA LEU A 185 -18.54 -3.65 19.90
C LEU A 185 -19.67 -2.93 19.19
N PRO A 186 -20.08 -1.73 19.65
CA PRO A 186 -21.05 -0.93 18.94
C PRO A 186 -20.48 -0.50 17.59
N LEU A 187 -21.21 -0.71 16.51
CA LEU A 187 -20.79 -0.25 15.18
C LEU A 187 -21.23 1.20 14.95
N PRO A 188 -20.44 2.00 14.22
CA PRO A 188 -20.94 3.26 13.71
C PRO A 188 -22.11 2.93 12.78
N GLY A 189 -23.21 3.68 12.89
CA GLY A 189 -24.41 3.46 12.08
C GLY A 189 -24.14 3.42 10.56
N PRO A 190 -25.13 3.01 9.75
CA PRO A 190 -24.93 2.77 8.32
C PRO A 190 -24.33 4.00 7.64
N ARG A 191 -23.22 3.78 6.93
CA ARG A 191 -22.60 4.78 6.07
C ARG A 191 -23.53 4.98 4.87
N LYS A 192 -23.98 6.21 4.62
CA LYS A 192 -24.74 6.49 3.38
C LYS A 192 -23.90 6.11 2.15
N PRO A 193 -24.51 5.48 1.12
CA PRO A 193 -23.81 5.00 -0.06
C PRO A 193 -23.17 6.13 -0.87
#